data_AF-A0A319AWI7-F1
#
_entry.id   AF-A0A319AWI7-F1
#
_cell.length_a   1.000
_cell.length_b   1.000
_cell.length_c   1.000
_cell.angle_alpha   90.00
_cell.angle_beta   90.00
_cell.angle_gamma   90.00
#
_symmetry.space_group_name_H-M   'P 1'
#
loop_
_entity.id
_entity.type
_entity.pdbx_description
1 polymer ?
#
loop_
_entity_poly.entity_id
_entity_poly.type
_entity_poly.pdbx_seq_one_letter_code
_entity_poly.pdbx_strand_id
1 'polypeptide(L)'
;MQTSHHSIALYSLLQQKGLLVPPPLWTSRHLDILGCQFEEIRSLPGSAADTHTSTLSSVEPKSKDDSSSDAACLARCGAVLIKLFTLIDILDYEGSPLKTRKTGRINFYFAGRVVHRLECATFWRRLQDSQSEHSAADLLVGYLDYNDLAGYRRECAQERRARRLGHTPVVHRSAGENRLLTRDWKSDPYLVCVLLSLGQLQRRLRHPKHQNTYASRLLITNAYDTQFIYLYEVQIPKEILRALDSPNTANCVKWPPVRRSRIPFQPYDTFQRRLEGVLLEEK
;
A
#
# COMPACT_ATOMS: atom_id res chain seq x y z
N MET A 1 -6.42 -40.62 20.95
CA MET A 1 -6.67 -39.28 21.55
C MET A 1 -6.49 -38.24 20.47
N GLN A 2 -7.58 -37.76 19.86
CA GLN A 2 -7.56 -36.65 18.92
C GLN A 2 -7.40 -35.36 19.72
N THR A 3 -6.26 -34.69 19.57
CA THR A 3 -6.05 -33.33 20.07
C THR A 3 -6.95 -32.40 19.26
N SER A 4 -8.09 -32.03 19.84
CA SER A 4 -8.98 -31.01 19.31
C SER A 4 -8.27 -29.66 19.38
N HIS A 5 -7.57 -29.28 18.31
CA HIS A 5 -7.08 -27.92 18.13
C HIS A 5 -8.29 -26.98 18.15
N HIS A 6 -8.61 -26.41 19.32
CA HIS A 6 -9.62 -25.37 19.45
C HIS A 6 -9.12 -24.17 18.66
N SER A 7 -9.69 -23.98 17.48
CA SER A 7 -9.40 -22.80 16.67
C SER A 7 -9.97 -21.58 17.40
N ILE A 8 -9.09 -20.66 17.81
CA ILE A 8 -9.50 -19.42 18.44
C ILE A 8 -9.98 -18.48 17.34
N ALA A 9 -11.18 -17.90 17.53
CA ALA A 9 -11.73 -16.90 16.62
C ALA A 9 -10.82 -15.66 16.56
N LEU A 10 -10.71 -15.02 15.40
CA LEU A 10 -9.84 -13.85 15.18
C LEU A 10 -10.12 -12.74 16.21
N TYR A 11 -11.39 -12.42 16.45
CA TYR A 11 -11.77 -11.42 17.44
C TYR A 11 -11.33 -11.80 18.85
N SER A 12 -11.59 -13.04 19.27
CA SER A 12 -11.21 -13.55 20.59
C SER A 12 -9.70 -13.54 20.79
N LEU A 13 -8.92 -13.88 19.75
CA LEU A 13 -7.46 -13.80 19.78
C LEU A 13 -6.98 -12.36 19.98
N LEU A 14 -7.49 -11.42 19.18
CA LEU A 14 -7.12 -10.00 19.28
C LEU A 14 -7.54 -9.43 20.63
N GLN A 15 -8.72 -9.78 21.13
CA GLN A 15 -9.21 -9.35 22.43
C GLN A 15 -8.37 -9.91 23.58
N GLN A 16 -8.11 -11.22 23.60
CA GLN A 16 -7.29 -11.88 24.64
C GLN A 16 -5.88 -11.30 24.69
N LYS A 17 -5.32 -10.88 23.54
CA LYS A 17 -4.00 -10.25 23.46
C LYS A 17 -4.02 -8.75 23.72
N GLY A 18 -5.21 -8.14 23.90
CA GLY A 18 -5.39 -6.71 24.14
C GLY A 18 -5.10 -5.83 22.92
N LEU A 19 -5.27 -6.35 21.71
CA LEU A 19 -4.86 -5.76 20.43
C LEU A 19 -6.00 -5.25 19.57
N LEU A 20 -7.21 -5.12 20.14
CA LEU A 20 -8.35 -4.48 19.47
C LEU A 20 -8.20 -2.95 19.52
N VAL A 21 -7.29 -2.44 18.69
CA VAL A 21 -7.06 -1.00 18.51
C VAL A 21 -7.28 -0.59 17.05
N PRO A 22 -7.61 0.69 16.79
CA PRO A 22 -7.67 1.23 15.43
C PRO A 22 -6.39 0.94 14.63
N PRO A 23 -6.49 0.72 13.30
CA PRO A 23 -5.34 0.37 12.48
C PRO A 23 -4.13 1.31 12.55
N PRO A 24 -4.32 2.64 12.67
CA PRO A 24 -3.21 3.57 12.87
C PRO A 24 -2.39 3.35 14.15
N LEU A 25 -2.90 2.56 15.11
CA LEU A 25 -2.22 2.19 16.36
C LEU A 25 -1.63 0.77 16.33
N TRP A 26 -1.68 0.08 15.18
CA TRP A 26 -1.06 -1.24 15.06
C TRP A 26 0.46 -1.16 15.24
N THR A 27 1.00 -2.22 15.84
CA THR A 27 2.43 -2.38 16.18
C THR A 27 2.95 -3.68 15.58
N SER A 28 4.27 -3.88 15.53
CA SER A 28 4.88 -5.13 15.03
C SER A 28 4.30 -6.37 15.71
N ARG A 29 4.01 -6.27 17.02
CA ARG A 29 3.36 -7.34 17.80
C ARG A 29 2.02 -7.79 17.21
N HIS A 30 1.25 -6.89 16.59
CA HIS A 30 0.00 -7.26 15.91
C HIS A 30 0.30 -8.16 14.70
N LEU A 31 1.32 -7.80 13.93
CA LEU A 31 1.74 -8.58 12.76
C LEU A 31 2.31 -9.94 13.16
N ASP A 32 3.12 -10.00 14.23
CA ASP A 32 3.70 -11.25 14.74
C ASP A 32 2.62 -12.28 15.12
N ILE A 33 1.56 -11.83 15.79
CA ILE A 33 0.43 -12.69 16.19
C ILE A 33 -0.37 -13.18 14.99
N LEU A 34 -0.49 -12.33 13.96
CA LEU A 34 -1.17 -12.66 12.71
C LEU A 34 -0.27 -13.43 11.74
N GLY A 35 1.01 -13.60 12.06
CA GLY A 35 2.01 -14.23 11.20
C GLY A 35 2.36 -13.43 9.94
N CYS A 36 2.07 -12.13 9.91
CA CYS A 36 2.39 -11.25 8.79
C CYS A 36 3.82 -10.71 8.96
N GLN A 37 4.61 -10.73 7.89
CA GLN A 37 6.00 -10.24 7.91
C GLN A 37 6.28 -9.41 6.66
N PHE A 38 7.21 -8.46 6.75
CA PHE A 38 7.72 -7.74 5.59
C PHE A 38 8.93 -8.49 5.02
N GLU A 39 8.86 -8.85 3.75
CA GLU A 39 9.94 -9.51 3.02
C GLU A 39 10.82 -8.50 2.26
N GLU A 40 12.05 -8.94 1.97
CA GLU A 40 13.18 -8.13 1.52
C GLU A 40 12.92 -7.29 0.26
N ILE A 41 13.64 -6.16 0.22
CA ILE A 41 13.72 -5.16 -0.84
C ILE A 41 14.33 -5.79 -2.09
N ARG A 42 13.50 -6.18 -3.06
CA ARG A 42 13.99 -6.39 -4.42
C ARG A 42 14.52 -5.06 -4.94
N SER A 43 15.82 -5.03 -5.22
CA SER A 43 16.45 -3.91 -5.91
C SER A 43 16.28 -4.19 -7.39
N LEU A 44 15.41 -3.48 -8.07
CA LEU A 44 15.47 -3.52 -9.53
C LEU A 44 16.79 -2.89 -9.95
N PRO A 45 17.57 -3.52 -10.85
CA PRO A 45 18.77 -2.91 -11.37
C PRO A 45 18.38 -1.57 -12.02
N GLY A 46 18.81 -0.47 -11.41
CA GLY A 46 18.97 0.77 -12.15
C GLY A 46 19.99 0.47 -13.23
N SER A 47 19.64 0.77 -14.49
CA SER A 47 20.48 0.53 -15.67
C SER A 47 21.95 0.64 -15.30
N ALA A 48 22.67 -0.49 -15.36
CA ALA A 48 24.10 -0.47 -15.21
C ALA A 48 24.66 0.53 -16.23
N ALA A 49 25.59 1.37 -15.76
CA ALA A 49 26.31 2.27 -16.63
C ALA A 49 27.11 1.44 -17.64
N ASP A 50 26.61 1.34 -18.87
CA ASP A 50 27.39 0.81 -19.98
C ASP A 50 28.50 1.81 -20.28
N THR A 51 29.71 1.45 -19.82
CA THR A 51 30.95 2.08 -20.24
C THR A 51 31.28 1.57 -21.64
N HIS A 52 30.77 2.24 -22.67
CA HIS A 52 31.33 2.13 -24.02
C HIS A 52 31.38 3.50 -24.69
N THR A 53 32.59 4.04 -24.76
CA THR A 53 33.04 4.99 -25.77
C THR A 53 32.76 4.45 -27.18
N SER A 54 31.91 5.12 -27.95
CA SER A 54 32.25 5.66 -29.28
C SER A 54 31.06 6.33 -29.98
N THR A 55 31.30 7.60 -30.31
CA THR A 55 30.80 8.44 -31.41
C THR A 55 30.03 7.74 -32.54
N LEU A 56 28.81 8.21 -32.85
CA LEU A 56 28.46 8.89 -34.11
C LEU A 56 26.97 9.29 -34.12
N SER A 57 26.71 10.45 -34.73
CA SER A 57 25.45 11.18 -34.75
C SER A 57 24.31 10.46 -35.47
N SER A 58 23.08 10.60 -34.95
CA SER A 58 21.89 10.71 -35.79
C SER A 58 20.88 11.62 -35.11
N VAL A 59 20.36 12.59 -35.87
CA VAL A 59 19.43 13.62 -35.44
C VAL A 59 18.03 13.04 -35.50
N GLU A 60 17.38 12.87 -34.34
CA GLU A 60 15.95 12.57 -34.24
C GLU A 60 15.27 13.50 -33.23
N PRO A 61 13.95 13.74 -33.37
CA PRO A 61 13.32 14.98 -32.95
C PRO A 61 13.05 15.00 -31.44
N LYS A 62 13.45 16.10 -30.80
CA LYS A 62 13.15 16.44 -29.41
C LYS A 62 11.64 16.46 -29.16
N SER A 63 11.11 15.41 -28.56
CA SER A 63 9.92 15.52 -27.72
C SER A 63 10.34 16.00 -26.32
N LYS A 64 9.54 16.90 -25.74
CA LYS A 64 9.89 17.71 -24.57
C LYS A 64 10.23 16.88 -23.32
N ASP A 65 11.21 17.41 -22.60
CA ASP A 65 11.83 17.00 -21.32
C ASP A 65 10.89 16.91 -20.08
N ASP A 66 9.56 16.84 -20.27
CA ASP A 66 8.58 17.03 -19.18
C ASP A 66 8.59 15.86 -18.18
N SER A 67 8.69 14.60 -18.65
CA SER A 67 8.72 13.41 -17.78
C SER A 67 9.97 13.34 -16.88
N SER A 68 11.12 13.81 -17.38
CA SER A 68 12.35 13.92 -16.59
C SER A 68 12.22 14.95 -15.45
N SER A 69 11.57 16.08 -15.75
CA SER A 69 11.21 17.10 -14.75
C SER A 69 10.26 16.55 -13.70
N ASP A 70 9.25 15.78 -14.10
CA ASP A 70 8.24 15.21 -13.20
C ASP A 70 8.85 14.15 -12.26
N ALA A 71 9.65 13.22 -12.77
CA ALA A 71 10.33 12.24 -11.93
C ALA A 71 11.27 12.91 -10.90
N ALA A 72 11.98 13.96 -11.31
CA ALA A 72 12.81 14.76 -10.39
C ALA A 72 11.98 15.56 -9.38
N CYS A 73 10.81 16.05 -9.78
CA CYS A 73 9.86 16.73 -8.91
C CYS A 73 9.31 15.76 -7.86
N LEU A 74 8.82 14.59 -8.28
CA LEU A 74 8.30 13.54 -7.39
C LEU A 74 9.33 13.10 -6.35
N ALA A 75 10.60 12.98 -6.76
CA ALA A 75 11.71 12.58 -5.90
C ALA A 75 12.07 13.62 -4.83
N ARG A 76 12.03 14.92 -5.17
CA ARG A 76 12.60 15.98 -4.32
C ARG A 76 11.55 16.84 -3.62
N CYS A 77 10.33 16.88 -4.13
CA CYS A 77 9.29 17.76 -3.59
C CYS A 77 8.84 17.27 -2.22
N GLY A 78 8.82 18.14 -1.21
CA GLY A 78 8.31 17.80 0.13
C GLY A 78 6.77 17.90 0.25
N ALA A 79 6.11 18.54 -0.71
CA ALA A 79 4.67 18.79 -0.65
C ALA A 79 3.87 17.58 -1.16
N VAL A 80 3.06 17.01 -0.27
CA VAL A 80 2.23 15.81 -0.52
C VAL A 80 1.37 15.97 -1.78
N LEU A 81 0.65 17.09 -1.90
CA LEU A 81 -0.26 17.31 -3.04
C LEU A 81 0.51 17.42 -4.36
N ILE A 82 1.68 18.06 -4.35
CA ILE A 82 2.52 18.16 -5.56
C ILE A 82 2.98 16.76 -5.96
N LYS A 83 3.50 15.95 -5.03
CA LYS A 83 3.88 14.56 -5.33
C LYS A 83 2.72 13.74 -5.91
N LEU A 84 1.52 13.89 -5.34
CA LEU A 84 0.34 13.21 -5.84
C LEU A 84 0.04 13.60 -7.28
N PHE A 85 -0.04 14.91 -7.60
CA PHE A 85 -0.32 15.36 -8.95
C PHE A 85 0.78 14.96 -9.93
N THR A 86 2.05 15.10 -9.55
CA THR A 86 3.17 14.64 -10.38
C THR A 86 3.11 13.13 -10.65
N LEU A 87 2.74 12.31 -9.66
CA LEU A 87 2.56 10.88 -9.87
C LEU A 87 1.34 10.58 -10.78
N ILE A 88 0.28 11.37 -10.67
CA ILE A 88 -0.87 11.29 -11.59
C ILE A 88 -0.41 11.61 -13.01
N ASP A 89 0.37 12.67 -13.22
CA ASP A 89 0.87 13.05 -14.54
C ASP A 89 1.79 11.97 -15.14
N ILE A 90 2.62 11.32 -14.30
CA ILE A 90 3.48 10.20 -14.71
C ILE A 90 2.66 8.95 -15.09
N LEU A 91 1.53 8.66 -14.43
CA LEU A 91 0.80 7.39 -14.58
C LEU A 91 -0.56 7.49 -15.30
N ASP A 92 -1.16 8.65 -15.45
CA ASP A 92 -2.47 8.88 -16.09
C ASP A 92 -2.37 9.93 -17.20
N TYR A 93 -1.38 9.76 -18.07
CA TYR A 93 -1.20 10.56 -19.28
C TYR A 93 -2.02 9.99 -20.46
N GLU A 94 -2.06 10.73 -21.56
CA GLU A 94 -2.72 10.30 -22.78
C GLU A 94 -2.05 9.04 -23.36
N GLY A 95 -2.84 7.99 -23.60
CA GLY A 95 -2.31 6.67 -23.99
C GLY A 95 -1.82 5.79 -22.84
N SER A 96 -1.83 6.26 -21.59
CA SER A 96 -1.44 5.44 -20.43
C SER A 96 -2.29 4.16 -20.30
N PRO A 97 -1.68 3.01 -19.94
CA PRO A 97 -2.41 1.80 -19.56
C PRO A 97 -3.08 1.90 -18.19
N LEU A 98 -2.78 2.94 -17.42
CA LEU A 98 -3.37 3.22 -16.10
C LEU A 98 -4.27 4.46 -16.15
N LYS A 99 -5.19 4.53 -15.20
CA LYS A 99 -6.06 5.69 -14.99
C LYS A 99 -6.33 5.93 -13.51
N THR A 100 -6.26 7.17 -13.07
CA THR A 100 -6.60 7.55 -11.70
C THR A 100 -8.10 7.70 -11.54
N ARG A 101 -8.67 7.19 -10.44
CA ARG A 101 -10.05 7.53 -10.05
C ARG A 101 -10.05 8.76 -9.14
N LYS A 102 -10.96 9.71 -9.43
CA LYS A 102 -11.13 10.98 -8.69
C LYS A 102 -11.40 10.82 -7.18
N THR A 103 -11.77 9.63 -6.70
CA THR A 103 -12.04 9.37 -5.28
C THR A 103 -10.79 8.85 -4.57
N GLY A 104 -10.03 9.75 -3.93
CA GLY A 104 -8.82 9.44 -3.16
C GLY A 104 -9.08 8.84 -1.77
N ARG A 105 -10.25 8.23 -1.51
CA ARG A 105 -10.59 7.66 -0.20
C ARG A 105 -10.85 6.18 -0.29
N ILE A 106 -10.15 5.41 0.54
CA ILE A 106 -10.41 3.98 0.74
C ILE A 106 -10.80 3.74 2.21
N ASN A 107 -11.63 2.73 2.43
CA ASN A 107 -12.14 2.39 3.75
C ASN A 107 -11.59 1.02 4.17
N PHE A 108 -11.16 0.93 5.43
CA PHE A 108 -10.90 -0.34 6.09
C PHE A 108 -12.15 -0.79 6.85
N TYR A 109 -12.60 -2.00 6.53
CA TYR A 109 -13.77 -2.61 7.16
C TYR A 109 -13.35 -3.68 8.16
N PHE A 110 -14.03 -3.72 9.30
CA PHE A 110 -13.89 -4.77 10.30
C PHE A 110 -15.25 -5.03 10.94
N ALA A 111 -15.63 -6.30 11.10
CA ALA A 111 -16.95 -6.70 11.59
C ALA A 111 -18.12 -6.02 10.83
N GLY A 112 -17.98 -5.90 9.50
CA GLY A 112 -18.97 -5.24 8.63
C GLY A 112 -19.05 -3.71 8.76
N ARG A 113 -18.21 -3.07 9.58
CA ARG A 113 -18.22 -1.61 9.81
C ARG A 113 -16.97 -0.95 9.25
N VAL A 114 -17.10 0.30 8.78
CA VAL A 114 -15.94 1.14 8.48
C VAL A 114 -15.29 1.55 9.79
N VAL A 115 -14.09 1.04 10.08
CA VAL A 115 -13.35 1.38 11.30
C VAL A 115 -12.20 2.36 11.04
N HIS A 116 -11.77 2.52 9.78
CA HIS A 116 -10.77 3.52 9.40
C HIS A 116 -11.00 4.01 7.97
N ARG A 117 -10.72 5.30 7.71
CA ARG A 117 -10.81 5.95 6.40
C ARG A 117 -9.43 6.50 6.04
N LEU A 118 -8.93 6.13 4.88
CA LEU A 118 -7.59 6.44 4.41
C LEU A 118 -7.69 7.37 3.19
N GLU A 119 -6.88 8.42 3.19
CA GLU A 119 -6.61 9.20 1.98
C GLU A 119 -5.54 8.43 1.19
N CYS A 120 -5.95 7.76 0.12
CA CYS A 120 -5.12 6.92 -0.72
C CYS A 120 -5.61 7.07 -2.17
N ALA A 121 -4.75 7.62 -3.03
CA ALA A 121 -5.06 7.71 -4.44
C ALA A 121 -5.03 6.31 -5.07
N THR A 122 -5.89 6.06 -6.05
CA THR A 122 -5.99 4.74 -6.67
C THR A 122 -5.87 4.82 -8.18
N PHE A 123 -5.00 3.96 -8.72
CA PHE A 123 -4.76 3.78 -10.14
C PHE A 123 -5.31 2.42 -10.57
N TRP A 124 -5.95 2.40 -11.73
CA TRP A 124 -6.65 1.25 -12.28
C TRP A 124 -6.11 0.96 -13.67
N ARG A 125 -6.02 -0.31 -14.06
CA ARG A 125 -5.76 -0.66 -15.46
C ARG A 125 -6.92 -0.18 -16.34
N ARG A 126 -6.61 0.53 -17.41
CA ARG A 126 -7.59 0.94 -18.42
C ARG A 126 -8.04 -0.31 -19.18
N LEU A 127 -9.36 -0.52 -19.32
CA LEU A 127 -9.87 -1.54 -20.23
C LEU A 127 -9.52 -1.11 -21.66
N GLN A 128 -8.76 -1.93 -22.38
CA GLN A 128 -8.67 -1.79 -23.83
C GLN A 128 -9.88 -2.51 -24.43
N ASP A 129 -10.57 -1.85 -25.36
CA ASP A 129 -11.72 -2.39 -26.11
C ASP A 129 -11.27 -3.52 -27.04
N SER A 130 -10.94 -4.68 -26.49
CA SER A 130 -11.01 -5.98 -27.17
C SER A 130 -10.70 -7.13 -26.20
N GLN A 131 -11.68 -8.02 -26.00
CA GLN A 131 -11.49 -9.46 -25.74
C GLN A 131 -10.94 -9.94 -24.38
N SER A 132 -10.57 -9.07 -23.43
CA SER A 132 -10.05 -9.55 -22.14
C SER A 132 -11.13 -9.55 -21.04
N GLU A 133 -11.68 -10.73 -20.72
CA GLU A 133 -12.59 -10.95 -19.58
C GLU A 133 -11.95 -10.66 -18.21
N HIS A 134 -10.64 -10.38 -18.18
CA HIS A 134 -9.86 -9.94 -17.02
C HIS A 134 -9.96 -8.41 -16.85
N SER A 135 -11.17 -8.04 -16.42
CA SER A 135 -11.69 -6.70 -16.11
C SER A 135 -10.67 -5.78 -15.43
N ALA A 136 -10.65 -4.49 -15.76
CA ALA A 136 -9.87 -3.40 -15.11
C ALA A 136 -9.75 -3.44 -13.57
N ALA A 137 -10.64 -4.17 -12.90
CA ALA A 137 -10.54 -4.46 -11.48
C ALA A 137 -9.34 -5.35 -11.10
N ASP A 138 -8.68 -6.00 -12.08
CA ASP A 138 -7.58 -6.96 -11.86
C ASP A 138 -6.27 -6.31 -11.42
N LEU A 139 -6.04 -5.05 -11.80
CA LEU A 139 -4.90 -4.26 -11.31
C LEU A 139 -5.39 -2.96 -10.67
N LEU A 140 -5.42 -2.97 -9.34
CA LEU A 140 -5.61 -1.79 -8.50
C LEU A 140 -4.32 -1.50 -7.74
N VAL A 141 -3.76 -0.31 -7.98
CA VAL A 141 -2.57 0.19 -7.29
C VAL A 141 -2.96 1.39 -6.44
N GLY A 142 -2.70 1.33 -5.13
CA GLY A 142 -2.82 2.48 -4.25
C GLY A 142 -1.56 3.35 -4.27
N TYR A 143 -1.70 4.63 -3.96
CA TYR A 143 -0.58 5.52 -3.66
C TYR A 143 -0.82 6.25 -2.33
N LEU A 144 0.26 6.36 -1.54
CA LEU A 144 0.30 7.03 -0.26
C LEU A 144 1.64 7.77 -0.11
N ASP A 145 1.63 9.06 0.24
CA ASP A 145 2.84 9.65 0.85
C ASP A 145 2.85 9.31 2.34
N TYR A 146 3.92 8.66 2.81
CA TYR A 146 4.03 8.23 4.19
C TYR A 146 3.98 9.38 5.21
N ASN A 147 4.23 10.63 4.78
CA ASN A 147 4.15 11.80 5.66
C ASN A 147 2.73 12.40 5.71
N ASP A 148 1.84 12.02 4.78
CA ASP A 148 0.43 12.43 4.76
C ASP A 148 -0.42 11.59 5.73
N LEU A 149 0.02 11.57 6.98
CA LEU A 149 -0.62 10.81 8.06
C LEU A 149 -1.69 11.64 8.76
N ALA A 150 -2.42 12.50 8.04
CA ALA A 150 -3.47 13.33 8.60
C ALA A 150 -4.53 12.51 9.36
N GLY A 151 -4.87 11.31 8.87
CA GLY A 151 -5.74 10.35 9.55
C GLY A 151 -5.14 9.82 10.87
N TYR A 152 -3.87 9.40 10.86
CA TYR A 152 -3.15 8.97 12.05
C TYR A 152 -3.00 10.09 13.08
N ARG A 153 -2.63 11.31 12.66
CA ARG A 153 -2.53 12.48 13.56
C ARG A 153 -3.85 12.74 14.28
N ARG A 154 -4.97 12.59 13.57
CA ARG A 154 -6.32 12.75 14.13
C ARG A 154 -6.63 11.68 15.17
N GLU A 155 -6.33 10.42 14.88
CA GLU A 155 -6.57 9.31 15.82
C GLU A 155 -5.65 9.37 17.04
N CYS A 156 -4.37 9.70 16.88
CA CYS A 156 -3.46 9.94 18.01
C CYS A 156 -3.93 11.12 18.86
N ALA A 157 -4.42 12.20 18.24
CA ALA A 157 -4.97 13.34 18.99
C ALA A 157 -6.22 12.93 19.80
N GLN A 158 -7.08 12.09 19.22
CA GLN A 158 -8.27 11.57 19.89
C GLN A 158 -7.90 10.62 21.04
N GLU A 159 -6.92 9.74 20.85
CA GLU A 159 -6.40 8.86 21.90
C GLU A 159 -5.79 9.69 23.05
N ARG A 160 -4.94 10.68 22.74
CA ARG A 160 -4.38 11.60 23.75
C ARG A 160 -5.48 12.34 24.52
N ARG A 161 -6.59 12.70 23.87
CA ARG A 161 -7.75 13.31 24.53
C ARG A 161 -8.44 12.31 25.45
N ALA A 162 -8.68 11.08 25.01
CA ALA A 162 -9.29 10.03 25.82
C ALA A 162 -8.41 9.68 27.04
N ARG A 163 -7.07 9.66 26.89
CA ARG A 163 -6.11 9.49 28.00
C ARG A 163 -6.24 10.59 29.05
N ARG A 164 -6.31 11.86 28.63
CA ARG A 164 -6.49 13.01 29.54
C ARG A 164 -7.78 12.93 30.34
N LEU A 165 -8.81 12.30 29.78
CA LEU A 165 -10.11 12.11 30.43
C LEU A 165 -10.20 10.80 31.23
N GLY A 166 -9.12 10.02 31.35
CA GLY A 166 -9.09 8.78 32.13
C GLY A 166 -9.83 7.59 31.49
N HIS A 167 -10.20 7.68 30.21
CA HIS A 167 -11.04 6.69 29.55
C HIS A 167 -10.28 5.54 28.86
N THR A 168 -8.95 5.49 28.92
CA THR A 168 -8.15 4.56 28.10
C THR A 168 -7.54 3.39 28.89
N PRO A 169 -7.75 2.13 28.46
CA PRO A 169 -7.02 0.94 28.95
C PRO A 169 -5.50 1.03 28.76
N VAL A 170 -4.73 0.25 29.53
CA VAL A 170 -3.24 0.29 29.57
C VAL A 170 -2.56 0.09 28.20
N VAL A 171 -3.14 -0.71 27.30
CA VAL A 171 -2.58 -0.95 25.94
C VAL A 171 -2.59 0.31 25.08
N HIS A 172 -3.55 1.21 25.30
CA HIS A 172 -3.62 2.52 24.66
C HIS A 172 -2.56 3.51 25.15
N ARG A 173 -1.84 3.22 26.25
CA ARG A 173 -0.81 4.15 26.76
C ARG A 173 0.46 4.16 25.92
N SER A 174 0.76 3.09 25.18
CA SER A 174 2.03 2.96 24.42
C SER A 174 1.89 2.94 22.90
N ALA A 175 0.73 2.57 22.34
CA ALA A 175 0.59 2.33 20.90
C ALA A 175 0.73 3.59 20.01
N GLY A 176 0.05 4.69 20.36
CA GLY A 176 0.09 5.93 19.56
C GLY A 176 1.43 6.65 19.56
N GLU A 177 2.20 6.58 20.65
CA GLU A 177 3.58 7.10 20.70
C GLU A 177 4.55 6.18 19.95
N ASN A 178 4.32 4.88 19.98
CA ASN A 178 5.24 3.90 19.38
C ASN A 178 5.25 3.90 17.84
N ARG A 179 4.25 4.44 17.15
CA ARG A 179 4.28 4.59 15.68
C ARG A 179 5.07 5.81 15.20
N LEU A 180 5.15 6.88 15.99
CA LEU A 180 6.17 7.92 15.78
C LEU A 180 7.59 7.39 16.11
N LEU A 181 7.68 6.21 16.74
CA LEU A 181 8.92 5.54 17.15
C LEU A 181 9.19 4.24 16.38
N THR A 182 8.42 3.86 15.36
CA THR A 182 8.85 2.78 14.46
C THR A 182 10.10 3.29 13.74
N ARG A 183 11.27 2.87 14.24
CA ARG A 183 12.59 3.30 13.75
C ARG A 183 12.73 3.10 12.23
N ASP A 184 12.02 2.12 11.67
CA ASP A 184 11.93 1.89 10.24
C ASP A 184 10.48 2.02 9.75
N TRP A 185 10.16 3.16 9.15
CA TRP A 185 8.86 3.42 8.52
C TRP A 185 8.52 2.41 7.41
N LYS A 186 9.54 1.79 6.81
CA LYS A 186 9.36 0.86 5.69
C LYS A 186 8.72 -0.45 6.14
N SER A 187 8.64 -0.70 7.43
CA SER A 187 8.05 -1.89 8.05
C SER A 187 6.90 -1.52 8.99
N ASP A 188 6.29 -0.34 8.78
CA ASP A 188 5.16 0.15 9.57
C ASP A 188 3.91 -0.75 9.37
N PRO A 189 3.37 -1.34 10.46
CA PRO A 189 2.14 -2.16 10.42
C PRO A 189 0.92 -1.49 9.79
N TYR A 190 0.85 -0.17 9.79
CA TYR A 190 -0.22 0.54 9.11
C TYR A 190 -0.27 0.28 7.61
N LEU A 191 0.88 0.02 6.98
CA LEU A 191 0.94 -0.31 5.55
C LEU A 191 0.14 -1.59 5.24
N VAL A 192 0.11 -2.54 6.18
CA VAL A 192 -0.72 -3.75 6.07
C VAL A 192 -2.21 -3.39 6.08
N CYS A 193 -2.64 -2.43 6.90
CA CYS A 193 -4.02 -1.95 6.88
C CYS A 193 -4.38 -1.30 5.53
N VAL A 194 -3.49 -0.50 4.96
CA VAL A 194 -3.71 0.13 3.64
C VAL A 194 -3.87 -0.95 2.57
N LEU A 195 -2.96 -1.93 2.54
CA LEU A 195 -3.01 -3.06 1.62
C LEU A 195 -4.29 -3.90 1.77
N LEU A 196 -4.71 -4.19 3.00
CA LEU A 196 -5.98 -4.88 3.25
C LEU A 196 -7.19 -4.06 2.78
N SER A 197 -7.16 -2.74 2.96
CA SER A 197 -8.21 -1.84 2.49
C SER A 197 -8.33 -1.87 0.97
N LEU A 198 -7.19 -1.94 0.26
CA LEU A 198 -7.16 -2.15 -1.20
C LEU A 198 -7.73 -3.52 -1.57
N GLY A 199 -7.35 -4.60 -0.88
CA GLY A 199 -7.92 -5.94 -1.12
C GLY A 199 -9.44 -6.00 -0.90
N GLN A 200 -9.93 -5.37 0.18
CA GLN A 200 -11.36 -5.22 0.43
C GLN A 200 -12.06 -4.42 -0.66
N LEU A 201 -11.42 -3.37 -1.19
CA LEU A 201 -11.93 -2.57 -2.31
C LEU A 201 -11.99 -3.39 -3.60
N GLN A 202 -10.93 -4.14 -3.93
CA GLN A 202 -10.92 -5.05 -5.08
C GLN A 202 -12.06 -6.05 -4.98
N ARG A 203 -12.24 -6.71 -3.83
CA ARG A 203 -13.33 -7.69 -3.62
C ARG A 203 -14.72 -7.08 -3.85
N ARG A 204 -14.96 -5.84 -3.44
CA ARG A 204 -16.25 -5.17 -3.65
C ARG A 204 -16.50 -4.79 -5.11
N LEU A 205 -15.44 -4.53 -5.86
CA LEU A 205 -15.53 -4.06 -7.25
C LEU A 205 -15.44 -5.20 -8.26
N ARG A 206 -14.84 -6.34 -7.90
CA ARG A 206 -14.76 -7.54 -8.74
C ARG A 206 -16.04 -8.38 -8.64
N HIS A 207 -16.37 -9.04 -9.75
CA HIS A 207 -17.47 -10.00 -9.77
C HIS A 207 -17.10 -11.25 -8.92
N PRO A 208 -17.98 -11.77 -8.05
CA PRO A 208 -17.64 -12.81 -7.06
C PRO A 208 -17.15 -14.17 -7.61
N LYS A 209 -17.12 -14.37 -8.92
CA LYS A 209 -17.26 -15.72 -9.47
C LYS A 209 -16.06 -16.64 -9.28
N HIS A 210 -14.78 -16.21 -9.29
CA HIS A 210 -13.68 -17.19 -9.24
C HIS A 210 -12.36 -16.78 -8.55
N GLN A 211 -12.36 -15.78 -7.65
CA GLN A 211 -11.09 -15.33 -7.05
C GLN A 211 -10.89 -15.84 -5.62
N ASN A 212 -9.88 -16.71 -5.47
CA ASN A 212 -9.40 -17.18 -4.17
C ASN A 212 -8.43 -16.19 -3.51
N THR A 213 -7.84 -15.26 -4.29
CA THR A 213 -6.84 -14.29 -3.83
C THR A 213 -7.07 -12.92 -4.45
N TYR A 214 -6.64 -11.86 -3.73
CA TYR A 214 -6.72 -10.47 -4.14
C TYR A 214 -5.32 -9.84 -4.07
N ALA A 215 -4.81 -9.36 -5.20
CA ALA A 215 -3.46 -8.82 -5.33
C ALA A 215 -3.43 -7.32 -5.03
N SER A 216 -3.05 -6.93 -3.81
CA SER A 216 -2.95 -5.51 -3.44
C SER A 216 -1.55 -4.97 -3.70
N ARG A 217 -1.46 -3.86 -4.43
CA ARG A 217 -0.22 -3.13 -4.73
C ARG A 217 -0.31 -1.70 -4.19
N LEU A 218 0.73 -1.22 -3.51
CA LEU A 218 0.77 0.11 -2.90
C LEU A 218 2.12 0.78 -3.18
N LEU A 219 2.07 1.92 -3.87
CA LEU A 219 3.19 2.83 -4.03
C LEU A 219 3.30 3.76 -2.83
N ILE A 220 4.52 3.92 -2.32
CA ILE A 220 4.81 4.79 -1.18
C ILE A 220 5.98 5.69 -1.48
N THR A 221 5.78 6.99 -1.26
CA THR A 221 6.86 7.98 -1.18
C THR A 221 7.07 8.41 0.26
N ASN A 222 8.29 8.85 0.57
CA ASN A 222 8.61 9.48 1.84
C ASN A 222 9.35 10.80 1.55
N ALA A 223 9.01 11.89 2.22
CA ALA A 223 9.64 13.20 2.10
C ALA A 223 11.15 13.17 2.37
N TYR A 224 11.62 12.20 3.18
CA TYR A 224 13.03 12.05 3.51
C TYR A 224 13.78 11.07 2.58
N ASP A 225 13.09 10.33 1.72
CA ASP A 225 13.71 9.42 0.75
C ASP A 225 13.55 9.96 -0.67
N THR A 226 14.63 10.60 -1.15
CA THR A 226 14.68 11.17 -2.50
C THR A 226 15.30 10.22 -3.51
N GLN A 227 15.67 9.00 -3.09
CA GLN A 227 16.36 8.03 -3.94
C GLN A 227 15.39 7.00 -4.53
N PHE A 228 14.36 6.61 -3.76
CA PHE A 228 13.45 5.54 -4.15
C PHE A 228 11.97 5.87 -3.92
N ILE A 229 11.13 5.42 -4.83
CA ILE A 229 9.73 5.10 -4.54
C ILE A 229 9.65 3.60 -4.20
N TYR A 230 8.78 3.24 -3.26
CA TYR A 230 8.63 1.86 -2.80
C TYR A 230 7.33 1.26 -3.30
N LEU A 231 7.39 0.01 -3.77
CA LEU A 231 6.21 -0.79 -4.09
C LEU A 231 6.05 -1.89 -3.04
N TYR A 232 4.89 -1.92 -2.40
CA TYR A 232 4.47 -2.99 -1.50
C TYR A 232 3.42 -3.86 -2.19
N GLU A 233 3.59 -5.17 -2.10
CA GLU A 233 2.71 -6.15 -2.74
C GLU A 233 2.30 -7.22 -1.74
N VAL A 234 1.03 -7.61 -1.78
CA VAL A 234 0.53 -8.74 -0.99
C VAL A 234 -0.57 -9.48 -1.75
N GLN A 235 -0.53 -10.81 -1.67
CA GLN A 235 -1.58 -11.69 -2.18
C GLN A 235 -2.49 -12.09 -1.04
N ILE A 236 -3.69 -11.50 -0.97
CA ILE A 236 -4.60 -11.65 0.16
C ILE A 236 -5.61 -12.77 -0.14
N PRO A 237 -5.58 -13.90 0.60
CA PRO A 237 -6.60 -14.94 0.46
C PRO A 237 -8.00 -14.43 0.83
N LYS A 238 -9.03 -14.93 0.15
CA LYS A 238 -10.43 -14.57 0.41
C LYS A 238 -10.84 -14.85 1.86
N GLU A 239 -10.23 -15.86 2.49
CA GLU A 239 -10.46 -16.27 3.87
C GLU A 239 -10.10 -15.15 4.85
N ILE A 240 -9.03 -14.41 4.59
CA ILE A 240 -8.62 -13.27 5.42
C ILE A 240 -9.65 -12.16 5.33
N LEU A 241 -10.07 -11.80 4.12
CA LEU A 241 -11.08 -10.74 3.95
C LEU A 241 -12.43 -11.14 4.57
N ARG A 242 -12.83 -12.42 4.48
CA ARG A 242 -14.01 -12.95 5.19
C ARG A 242 -13.83 -12.92 6.71
N ALA A 243 -12.64 -13.23 7.21
CA ALA A 243 -12.35 -13.16 8.63
C ALA A 243 -12.44 -11.73 9.16
N LEU A 244 -12.06 -10.73 8.36
CA LEU A 244 -12.26 -9.32 8.71
C LEU A 244 -13.74 -8.90 8.71
N ASP A 245 -14.58 -9.49 7.86
CA ASP A 245 -16.02 -9.21 7.87
C ASP A 245 -16.74 -9.83 9.08
N SER A 246 -16.34 -11.05 9.47
CA SER A 246 -16.98 -11.86 10.52
C SER A 246 -15.95 -12.38 11.54
N PRO A 247 -15.26 -11.50 12.29
CA PRO A 247 -14.12 -11.89 13.11
C PRO A 247 -14.49 -12.72 14.34
N ASN A 248 -15.76 -12.72 14.75
CA ASN A 248 -16.26 -13.51 15.89
C ASN A 248 -16.40 -15.00 15.57
N THR A 249 -16.61 -15.35 14.31
CA THR A 249 -16.85 -16.74 13.87
C THR A 249 -15.72 -17.27 13.02
N ALA A 250 -14.88 -16.40 12.47
CA ALA A 250 -13.75 -16.81 11.66
C ALA A 250 -12.57 -17.26 12.52
N ASN A 251 -12.04 -18.43 12.18
CA ASN A 251 -10.78 -18.93 12.71
C ASN A 251 -9.63 -17.97 12.39
N CYS A 252 -8.66 -17.84 13.29
CA CYS A 252 -7.45 -17.08 13.00
C CYS A 252 -6.66 -17.75 11.86
N VAL A 253 -6.50 -17.03 10.75
CA VAL A 253 -5.69 -17.45 9.59
C VAL A 253 -4.37 -16.68 9.61
N LYS A 254 -3.27 -17.34 9.25
CA LYS A 254 -1.98 -16.66 9.06
C LYS A 254 -2.08 -15.67 7.90
N TRP A 255 -1.60 -14.47 8.12
CA TRP A 255 -1.60 -13.42 7.11
C TRP A 255 -0.41 -13.60 6.16
N PRO A 256 -0.59 -13.32 4.86
CA PRO A 256 0.48 -13.44 3.88
C PRO A 256 1.60 -12.43 4.18
N PRO A 257 2.83 -12.74 3.75
CA PRO A 257 3.92 -11.78 3.80
C PRO A 257 3.65 -10.60 2.85
N VAL A 258 4.17 -9.44 3.23
CA VAL A 258 4.17 -8.23 2.41
C VAL A 258 5.52 -8.10 1.74
N ARG A 259 5.56 -8.18 0.41
CA ARG A 259 6.78 -8.03 -0.38
C ARG A 259 7.04 -6.57 -0.63
N ARG A 260 8.30 -6.14 -0.52
CA ARG A 260 8.70 -4.75 -0.75
C ARG A 260 9.72 -4.69 -1.88
N SER A 261 9.56 -3.75 -2.80
CA SER A 261 10.54 -3.45 -3.85
C SER A 261 10.90 -1.98 -3.81
N ARG A 262 12.15 -1.64 -4.11
CA ARG A 262 12.59 -0.24 -4.28
C ARG A 262 12.79 0.05 -5.76
N ILE A 263 12.23 1.17 -6.21
CA ILE A 263 12.33 1.63 -7.59
C ILE A 263 13.13 2.94 -7.55
N PRO A 264 14.37 2.95 -8.08
CA PRO A 264 15.20 4.15 -8.06
C PRO A 264 14.53 5.27 -8.88
N PHE A 265 14.51 6.50 -8.36
CA PHE A 265 14.02 7.64 -9.16
C PHE A 265 14.94 7.93 -10.35
N GLN A 266 16.25 7.83 -10.15
CA GLN A 266 17.22 8.01 -11.22
C GLN A 266 17.49 6.71 -11.99
N PRO A 267 17.76 6.77 -13.31
CA PRO A 267 17.69 7.96 -14.17
C PRO A 267 16.24 8.44 -14.36
N TYR A 268 16.04 9.77 -14.34
CA TYR A 268 14.70 10.40 -14.33
C TYR A 268 13.96 10.22 -15.67
N ASP A 269 14.68 10.33 -16.78
CA ASP A 269 14.22 10.12 -18.15
C ASP A 269 13.61 8.74 -18.40
N THR A 270 14.08 7.71 -17.69
CA THR A 270 13.58 6.33 -17.79
C THR A 270 12.63 5.95 -16.66
N PHE A 271 12.41 6.83 -15.68
CA PHE A 271 11.68 6.51 -14.45
C PHE A 271 10.25 6.03 -14.74
N GLN A 272 9.52 6.76 -15.58
CA GLN A 272 8.14 6.43 -15.94
C GLN A 272 8.04 5.00 -16.51
N ARG A 273 8.84 4.68 -17.53
CA ARG A 273 8.86 3.34 -18.16
C ARG A 273 9.22 2.25 -17.15
N ARG A 274 10.20 2.50 -16.27
CA ARG A 274 10.59 1.55 -15.22
C ARG A 274 9.47 1.32 -14.22
N LEU A 275 8.77 2.39 -13.82
CA LEU A 275 7.65 2.32 -12.89
C LEU A 275 6.48 1.54 -13.51
N GLU A 276 6.08 1.86 -14.73
CA GLU A 276 5.03 1.15 -15.46
C GLU A 276 5.35 -0.33 -15.66
N GLY A 277 6.58 -0.66 -16.07
CA GLY A 277 7.01 -2.05 -16.23
C GLY A 277 6.77 -2.87 -14.96
N VAL A 278 7.20 -2.34 -13.80
CA VAL A 278 6.99 -3.00 -12.51
C VAL A 278 5.51 -3.10 -12.12
N LEU A 279 4.72 -2.06 -12.41
CA LEU A 279 3.30 -2.03 -12.07
C LEU A 279 2.45 -2.91 -12.97
N LEU A 280 2.87 -3.17 -14.20
CA LEU A 280 2.11 -3.92 -15.21
C LEU A 280 2.56 -5.37 -15.36
N GLU A 281 3.74 -5.73 -14.84
CA GLU A 281 4.19 -7.11 -14.74
C GLU A 281 3.12 -8.00 -14.09
N GLU A 282 2.69 -9.01 -14.85
CA GLU A 282 1.88 -10.12 -14.37
C GLU A 282 2.78 -11.11 -13.64
N LYS A 283 2.47 -11.38 -12.38
CA LYS A 283 3.22 -12.29 -11.48
C LYS A 283 2.31 -13.38 -10.97
#